data_AF-A0A0G1VWA7-F1
#
_entry.id   AF-A0A0G1VWA7-F1
#
_cell.length_a   1.000
_cell.length_b   1.000
_cell.length_c   1.000
_cell.angle_alpha   90.00
_cell.angle_beta   90.00
_cell.angle_gamma   90.00
#
_symmetry.space_group_name_H-M   'P 1'
#
loop_
_entity.id
_entity.type
_entity.pdbx_description
1 polymer ?
#
loop_
_entity_poly.entity_id
_entity_poly.type
_entity_poly.pdbx_seq_one_letter_code
_entity_poly.pdbx_strand_id
1 'polypeptide(L)' 'MRNLDKAFKQYLKESRMNLVQQIRELRLKKKLTQKMVAKRANMPQSVIARLESGEHSFSLDTLQRIAFVYNKKVALV' A
#
# COMPACT_ATOMS: atom_id res chain seq x y z
N MET A 1 1.59 -5.00 30.33
CA MET A 1 1.21 -4.01 29.30
C MET A 1 2.32 -3.67 28.29
N ARG A 2 3.60 -3.45 28.67
CA ARG A 2 4.70 -3.08 27.74
C ARG A 2 5.03 -4.05 26.58
N ASN A 3 4.60 -5.32 26.63
CA ASN A 3 4.97 -6.32 25.62
C ASN A 3 4.03 -6.34 24.40
N LEU A 4 2.75 -5.95 24.60
CA LEU A 4 1.75 -5.90 23.53
C LEU A 4 2.08 -4.81 22.50
N ASP A 5 2.55 -3.65 22.94
CA ASP A 5 2.88 -2.53 22.06
C ASP A 5 4.05 -2.84 21.11
N LYS A 6 5.07 -3.55 21.60
CA LYS A 6 6.23 -3.94 20.78
C LYS A 6 5.83 -5.01 19.77
N ALA A 7 5.11 -6.05 20.21
CA ALA A 7 4.62 -7.10 19.34
C ALA A 7 3.67 -6.55 18.27
N PHE A 8 2.75 -5.67 18.65
CA PHE A 8 1.81 -5.04 17.73
C PHE A 8 2.50 -4.12 16.72
N LYS A 9 3.50 -3.33 17.14
CA LYS A 9 4.32 -2.52 16.20
C LYS A 9 5.04 -3.40 15.17
N GLN A 10 5.57 -4.54 15.59
CA GLN A 10 6.22 -5.50 14.69
C GLN A 10 5.21 -6.09 13.71
N TYR A 11 4.07 -6.58 14.21
CA TYR A 11 2.96 -7.09 13.39
C TYR A 11 2.47 -6.06 12.36
N LEU A 12 2.30 -4.80 12.78
CA LEU A 12 1.91 -3.70 11.88
C LEU A 12 2.94 -3.46 10.78
N LYS A 13 4.24 -3.54 11.11
CA LYS A 13 5.32 -3.36 10.14
C LYS A 13 5.30 -4.48 9.11
N GLU A 14 5.24 -5.73 9.56
CA GLU A 14 5.19 -6.91 8.69
C GLU A 14 3.96 -6.90 7.78
N SER A 15 2.78 -6.66 8.35
CA SER A 15 1.51 -6.56 7.60
C SER A 15 1.57 -5.47 6.52
N ARG A 16 2.16 -4.32 6.84
CA ARG A 16 2.34 -3.22 5.89
C ARG A 16 3.29 -3.61 4.76
N MET A 17 4.44 -4.20 5.08
CA MET A 17 5.42 -4.61 4.07
C MET A 17 4.84 -5.67 3.13
N ASN A 18 4.08 -6.63 3.65
CA ASN A 18 3.40 -7.64 2.85
C ASN A 18 2.40 -7.01 1.88
N LEU A 19 1.59 -6.06 2.35
CA LEU A 19 0.63 -5.35 1.51
C LEU A 19 1.31 -4.50 0.44
N VAL A 20 2.38 -3.79 0.80
CA VAL A 20 3.18 -2.98 -0.13
C VAL A 20 3.79 -3.83 -1.23
N GLN A 21 4.33 -5.00 -0.87
CA GLN A 21 4.89 -5.94 -1.84
C GLN A 21 3.82 -6.43 -2.84
N GLN A 22 2.64 -6.81 -2.36
CA GLN A 22 1.52 -7.20 -3.24
C GLN A 22 1.10 -6.07 -4.20
N ILE A 23 1.02 -4.83 -3.71
CA ILE A 23 0.67 -3.67 -4.55
C ILE A 23 1.74 -3.43 -5.63
N ARG A 24 3.02 -3.52 -5.25
CA ARG A 24 4.15 -3.38 -6.19
C ARG A 24 4.15 -4.48 -7.25
N GLU A 25 3.90 -5.73 -6.85
CA GLU A 25 3.80 -6.86 -7.77
C GLU A 25 2.63 -6.69 -8.75
N LEU A 26 1.46 -6.27 -8.28
CA LEU A 26 0.32 -5.96 -9.15
C LEU A 26 0.67 -4.88 -10.17
N ARG A 27 1.39 -3.83 -9.74
CA ARG A 27 1.85 -2.76 -10.64
C ARG A 27 2.76 -3.32 -11.74
N LEU A 28 3.76 -4.10 -11.35
CA LEU A 28 4.76 -4.68 -12.26
C LEU A 28 4.13 -5.70 -13.22
N LYS A 29 3.23 -6.56 -12.73
CA LYS A 29 2.49 -7.53 -13.55
C LYS A 29 1.65 -6.85 -14.63
N LYS A 30 1.10 -5.66 -14.34
CA LYS A 30 0.37 -4.84 -15.31
C LYS A 30 1.26 -3.91 -16.15
N LYS A 31 2.59 -4.00 -16.03
CA LYS A 31 3.58 -3.18 -16.73
C LYS A 31 3.36 -1.66 -16.55
N LEU A 32 2.94 -1.25 -15.34
CA LEU A 32 2.67 0.16 -15.04
C LEU A 32 3.86 0.81 -14.31
N THR A 33 4.16 2.07 -14.64
CA THR A 33 5.06 2.89 -13.82
C THR A 33 4.29 3.48 -12.63
N GLN A 34 5.02 3.93 -11.59
CA GLN A 34 4.40 4.63 -10.47
C GLN A 34 3.62 5.87 -10.94
N LYS A 35 4.15 6.61 -11.92
CA LYS A 35 3.47 7.78 -12.53
C LYS A 35 2.14 7.40 -13.20
N MET A 36 2.08 6.25 -13.88
CA MET A 36 0.85 5.75 -14.50
C MET A 36 -0.20 5.37 -13.46
N VAL A 37 0.19 4.71 -12.37
CA VAL A 37 -0.73 4.39 -11.27
C VAL A 37 -1.23 5.67 -10.60
N ALA A 38 -0.34 6.63 -10.34
CA ALA A 38 -0.70 7.92 -9.74
C ALA A 38 -1.74 8.66 -10.59
N LYS A 39 -1.53 8.72 -11.91
CA LYS A 39 -2.48 9.32 -12.86
C LYS A 39 -3.85 8.62 -12.79
N ARG A 40 -3.89 7.29 -12.75
CA ARG A 40 -5.15 6.52 -12.66
C ARG A 40 -5.84 6.69 -11.31
N ALA A 41 -5.09 6.89 -10.24
CA ALA A 41 -5.60 7.09 -8.89
C ALA A 41 -5.98 8.55 -8.58
N ASN A 42 -5.72 9.47 -9.50
CA ASN A 42 -5.79 10.91 -9.30
C ASN A 42 -4.98 11.38 -8.07
N MET A 43 -3.72 10.96 -7.99
CA MET A 43 -2.80 11.28 -6.90
C MET A 43 -1.41 11.70 -7.43
N PRO A 44 -0.63 12.46 -6.65
CA PRO A 44 0.79 12.71 -6.96
C PRO A 44 1.60 11.41 -7.03
N GLN A 45 2.58 11.33 -7.92
CA GLN A 45 3.46 10.16 -8.01
C GLN A 45 4.28 9.93 -6.73
N SER A 46 4.58 10.98 -5.97
CA SER A 46 5.21 10.88 -4.65
C SER A 46 4.38 10.09 -3.63
N VAL A 47 3.05 10.08 -3.75
CA VAL A 47 2.17 9.26 -2.89
C VAL A 47 2.36 7.78 -3.21
N ILE A 48 2.44 7.42 -4.50
CA ILE A 48 2.69 6.04 -4.93
C ILE A 48 4.09 5.59 -4.51
N ALA A 49 5.10 6.45 -4.67
CA ALA A 49 6.46 6.15 -4.25
C ALA A 49 6.57 5.92 -2.73
N ARG A 50 5.94 6.79 -1.93
CA ARG A 50 5.89 6.64 -0.46
C ARG A 50 5.13 5.40 -0.03
N LEU A 51 4.00 5.09 -0.67
CA LEU A 51 3.26 3.86 -0.41
C LEU A 51 4.14 2.64 -0.72
N GLU A 52 4.79 2.63 -1.88
CA GLU A 52 5.64 1.51 -2.30
C GLU A 52 6.97 1.41 -1.52
N SER A 53 7.39 2.43 -0.78
CA SER A 53 8.56 2.32 0.12
C SER A 53 8.22 1.57 1.41
N GLY A 54 6.96 1.62 1.86
CA GLY A 54 6.50 1.00 3.10
C GLY A 54 7.02 1.66 4.39
N GLU A 55 7.84 2.71 4.27
CA GLU A 55 8.45 3.43 5.39
C GLU A 55 7.41 4.18 6.22
N HIS A 56 6.35 4.67 5.57
CA HIS A 56 5.29 5.45 6.20
C HIS A 56 3.95 4.71 6.19
N SER A 57 3.08 5.05 7.14
CA SER A 57 1.68 4.64 7.10
C SER A 57 0.96 5.33 5.94
N PHE A 58 -0.14 4.72 5.50
CA PHE A 58 -1.05 5.28 4.52
C PHE A 58 -2.48 5.14 5.05
N SER A 59 -3.36 6.05 4.61
CA SER A 59 -4.77 6.03 4.99
C SER A 59 -5.53 4.91 4.27
N LEU A 60 -6.67 4.53 4.85
CA LEU A 60 -7.61 3.62 4.19
C LEU A 60 -8.06 4.17 2.83
N ASP A 61 -8.34 5.47 2.72
CA ASP A 61 -8.67 6.15 1.45
C ASP A 61 -7.60 5.96 0.39
N THR A 62 -6.33 6.08 0.76
CA THR A 62 -5.21 5.87 -0.16
C THR A 62 -5.22 4.42 -0.65
N LEU A 63 -5.36 3.46 0.27
CA LEU A 63 -5.41 2.05 -0.05
C LEU A 63 -6.60 1.70 -0.96
N GLN A 64 -7.79 2.24 -0.68
CA GLN A 64 -9.01 2.03 -1.46
C GLN A 64 -8.88 2.58 -2.88
N ARG A 65 -8.30 3.79 -3.05
CA ARG A 65 -8.02 4.36 -4.39
C ARG A 65 -7.10 3.45 -5.21
N ILE A 66 -6.06 2.91 -4.59
CA ILE A 66 -5.14 1.97 -5.26
C ILE A 66 -5.84 0.64 -5.59
N ALA A 67 -6.63 0.10 -4.67
CA ALA A 67 -7.42 -1.10 -4.91
C ALA A 67 -8.38 -0.91 -6.09
N PHE A 68 -9.05 0.25 -6.16
CA PHE A 68 -9.93 0.62 -7.27
C PHE A 68 -9.20 0.63 -8.63
N VAL A 69 -8.00 1.24 -8.70
CA VAL A 69 -7.17 1.24 -9.94
C VAL A 69 -6.86 -0.19 -10.42
N TYR A 70 -6.77 -1.14 -9.50
CA TYR A 70 -6.50 -2.54 -9.83
C TYR A 70 -7.74 -3.42 -10.00
N ASN A 71 -8.94 -2.87 -9.82
CA ASN A 71 -10.20 -3.60 -9.72
C ASN A 71 -10.15 -4.68 -8.62
N LYS A 72 -9.71 -4.26 -7.43
CA LYS A 72 -9.58 -5.08 -6.21
C LYS A 72 -10.44 -4.49 -5.09
N LYS A 73 -10.70 -5.31 -4.08
CA LYS A 73 -11.39 -4.92 -2.84
C LYS A 73 -10.44 -5.07 -1.66
N VAL A 74 -10.51 -4.15 -0.71
CA VAL A 74 -9.87 -4.30 0.60
C VAL A 74 -10.86 -5.00 1.52
N ALA A 75 -10.43 -6.07 2.17
CA ALA A 75 -11.23 -6.83 3.12
C ALA A 75 -10.35 -7.28 4.28
N LEU A 76 -10.97 -7.44 5.46
CA LEU A 76 -10.39 -8.22 6.54
C LEU A 76 -10.68 -9.68 6.22
N VAL A 77 -9.62 -10.50 6.18
CA VAL A 77 -9.67 -11.94 5.91
C VAL A 77 -9.06 -12.71 7.07
#